data_AF-A0A835HYX6-F1
#
_entry.id   AF-A0A835HYX6-F1
#
_cell.length_a   1.000
_cell.length_b   1.000
_cell.length_c   1.000
_cell.angle_alpha   90.00
_cell.angle_beta   90.00
_cell.angle_gamma   90.00
#
_symmetry.space_group_name_H-M   'P 1'
#
loop_
_entity.id
_entity.type
_entity.pdbx_description
1 polymer ?
#
loop_
_entity_poly.entity_id
_entity_poly.type
_entity_poly.pdbx_seq_one_letter_code
_entity_poly.pdbx_strand_id
1 'polypeptide(L)'
;GGMPSSTSLRDCVVLENMVRKQVEEGRLYAAICAAPAVTLGAWAVAVESRVQEDGQTVMSRGAGTAIEYALVLVEKLYGKEKVDEVVGPLNGL
;
A
#
# COMPACT_ATOMS: atom_id res chain seq x y z
N GLY A 1 -5.62 -2.69 -6.32
CA GLY A 1 -4.83 -3.66 -7.10
C GLY A 1 -5.71 -4.36 -8.11
N GLY A 2 -5.13 -5.27 -8.92
CA GLY A 2 -5.87 -6.04 -9.94
C GLY A 2 -6.28 -5.22 -11.18
N MET A 3 -6.56 -5.92 -12.28
CA MET A 3 -7.03 -5.35 -13.54
C MET A 3 -8.42 -5.93 -13.87
N PRO A 4 -9.34 -5.16 -14.48
CA PRO A 4 -9.17 -3.81 -15.05
C PRO A 4 -9.22 -2.65 -14.02
N SER A 5 -9.56 -2.93 -12.77
CA SER A 5 -9.84 -1.89 -11.77
C SER A 5 -8.72 -0.86 -11.57
N SER A 6 -7.44 -1.27 -11.59
CA SER A 6 -6.33 -0.32 -11.45
C SER A 6 -6.26 0.70 -12.60
N THR A 7 -6.71 0.34 -13.79
CA THR A 7 -6.82 1.28 -14.93
C THR A 7 -7.98 2.26 -14.72
N SER A 8 -9.15 1.76 -14.32
CA SER A 8 -10.29 2.64 -14.00
C SER A 8 -9.96 3.63 -12.89
N LEU A 9 -9.17 3.21 -11.88
CA LEU A 9 -8.73 4.08 -10.80
C LEU A 9 -7.68 5.11 -11.23
N ARG A 10 -6.81 4.78 -12.19
CA ARG A 10 -5.84 5.73 -12.75
C ARG A 10 -6.53 6.94 -13.38
N ASP A 11 -7.64 6.70 -14.07
CA ASP A 11 -8.36 7.74 -14.80
C ASP A 11 -9.41 8.46 -13.90
N CYS A 12 -9.40 8.18 -12.59
CA CYS A 12 -10.33 8.77 -11.62
C CYS A 12 -9.75 10.04 -10.98
N VAL A 13 -10.19 11.20 -11.47
CA VAL A 13 -9.76 12.53 -10.98
C VAL A 13 -10.00 12.71 -9.47
N VAL A 14 -11.06 12.11 -8.93
CA VAL A 14 -11.35 12.19 -7.49
C VAL A 14 -10.27 11.47 -6.69
N LEU A 15 -9.89 10.25 -7.10
CA LEU A 15 -8.84 9.48 -6.43
C LEU A 15 -7.48 10.16 -6.59
N GLU A 16 -7.18 10.70 -7.77
CA GLU A 16 -5.95 11.45 -8.02
C GLU A 16 -5.81 12.61 -7.03
N ASN A 17 -6.87 13.43 -6.87
CA ASN A 17 -6.87 14.54 -5.92
C ASN A 17 -6.71 14.07 -4.47
N MET A 18 -7.30 12.92 -4.10
CA MET A 18 -7.14 12.34 -2.77
C MET A 18 -5.70 11.90 -2.52
N VAL A 19 -5.07 11.19 -3.46
CA VAL A 19 -3.68 10.71 -3.36
C VAL A 19 -2.72 11.90 -3.32
N ARG A 20 -2.90 12.90 -4.21
CA ARG A 20 -2.08 14.11 -4.21
C ARG A 20 -2.12 14.81 -2.86
N LYS A 21 -3.31 14.94 -2.26
CA LYS A 21 -3.46 15.50 -0.91
C LYS A 21 -2.77 14.66 0.18
N GLN A 22 -2.76 13.32 0.06
CA GLN A 22 -1.98 12.48 0.99
C GLN A 22 -0.49 12.78 0.89
N VAL A 23 0.04 12.90 -0.34
CA VAL A 23 1.45 13.23 -0.61
C VAL A 23 1.80 14.61 -0.05
N GLU A 24 1.02 15.64 -0.36
CA GLU A 24 1.23 17.03 0.07
C GLU A 24 1.19 17.18 1.60
N GLU A 25 0.32 16.44 2.28
CA GLU A 25 0.19 16.46 3.74
C GLU A 25 1.16 15.52 4.46
N GLY A 26 2.04 14.82 3.72
CA GLY A 26 3.01 13.89 4.30
C GLY A 26 2.33 12.72 5.04
N ARG A 27 1.18 12.27 4.53
CA ARG A 27 0.39 11.19 5.11
C ARG A 27 0.60 9.88 4.35
N LEU A 28 0.34 8.79 5.06
CA LEU A 28 0.47 7.44 4.54
C LEU A 28 -0.41 7.22 3.31
N TYR A 29 0.18 6.71 2.23
CA TYR A 29 -0.54 6.14 1.09
C TYR A 29 0.15 4.87 0.60
N ALA A 30 -0.65 3.96 0.05
CA ALA A 30 -0.17 2.62 -0.21
C ALA A 30 -0.89 1.96 -1.38
N ALA A 31 -0.20 1.06 -2.08
CA ALA A 31 -0.78 0.29 -3.17
C ALA A 31 -0.19 -1.12 -3.30
N ILE A 32 -0.97 -2.01 -3.90
CA ILE A 32 -0.62 -3.42 -4.07
C ILE A 32 -0.92 -3.92 -5.49
N CYS A 33 -0.12 -4.89 -5.95
CA CYS A 33 -0.26 -5.56 -7.24
C CYS A 33 0.01 -4.61 -8.41
N ALA A 34 -0.94 -4.44 -9.33
CA ALA A 34 -0.82 -3.51 -10.46
C ALA A 34 -0.96 -2.03 -10.06
N ALA A 35 -1.54 -1.74 -8.89
CA ALA A 35 -1.90 -0.38 -8.52
C ALA A 35 -0.71 0.59 -8.31
N PRO A 36 0.45 0.19 -7.76
CA PRO A 36 1.62 1.08 -7.68
C PRO A 36 1.97 1.66 -9.05
N ALA A 37 2.24 0.81 -10.05
CA ALA A 37 2.66 1.28 -11.37
C ALA A 37 1.50 1.93 -12.16
N VAL A 38 0.29 1.39 -12.07
CA VAL A 38 -0.83 1.81 -12.94
C VAL A 38 -1.61 2.98 -12.35
N THR A 39 -1.92 2.95 -11.06
CA THR A 39 -2.80 3.95 -10.41
C THR A 39 -2.01 5.10 -9.79
N LEU A 40 -0.87 4.82 -9.14
CA LEU A 40 -0.09 5.86 -8.46
C LEU A 40 0.95 6.52 -9.37
N GLY A 41 1.40 5.83 -10.43
CA GLY A 41 2.27 6.38 -11.46
C GLY A 41 3.49 7.09 -10.88
N ALA A 42 3.58 8.41 -11.06
CA ALA A 42 4.70 9.24 -10.59
C ALA A 42 4.86 9.30 -9.05
N TRP A 43 3.83 8.93 -8.29
CA TRP A 43 3.88 8.88 -6.82
C TRP A 43 4.27 7.50 -6.27
N ALA A 44 4.45 6.51 -7.15
CA ALA A 44 4.85 5.17 -6.75
C ALA A 44 6.37 5.08 -6.55
N VAL A 45 6.76 4.18 -5.66
CA VAL A 45 8.16 3.80 -5.47
C VAL A 45 8.37 2.42 -6.10
N ALA A 46 9.54 2.21 -6.71
CA ALA A 46 9.87 0.95 -7.37
C ALA A 46 9.81 -0.20 -6.36
N VAL A 47 9.05 -1.26 -6.69
CA VAL A 47 8.86 -2.41 -5.79
C VAL A 47 9.90 -3.47 -6.10
N GLU A 48 11.04 -3.43 -5.41
CA GLU A 48 12.12 -4.40 -5.59
C GLU A 48 12.01 -5.60 -4.63
N SER A 49 11.29 -5.44 -3.52
CA SER A 49 11.04 -6.46 -2.49
C SER A 49 9.57 -6.90 -2.48
N ARG A 50 9.19 -7.78 -1.53
CA ARG A 50 7.79 -8.20 -1.35
C ARG A 50 6.89 -7.03 -0.90
N VAL A 51 7.40 -6.21 0.01
CA VAL A 51 6.81 -4.96 0.48
C VAL A 51 7.92 -3.91 0.52
N GLN A 52 7.75 -2.83 -0.25
CA GLN A 52 8.67 -1.71 -0.29
C GLN A 52 8.09 -0.57 0.54
N GLU A 53 8.90 -0.07 1.47
CA GLU A 53 8.62 1.14 2.23
C GLU A 53 9.58 2.26 1.79
N ASP A 54 9.06 3.48 1.67
CA ASP A 54 9.86 4.68 1.52
C ASP A 54 9.09 5.88 2.10
N GLY A 55 9.57 6.43 3.21
CA GLY A 55 8.87 7.45 3.98
C GLY A 55 7.43 7.06 4.34
N GLN A 56 6.47 7.77 3.74
CA GLN A 56 5.02 7.61 3.91
C GLN A 56 4.37 6.71 2.85
N THR A 57 5.19 6.00 2.08
CA THR A 57 4.73 5.15 0.99
C THR A 57 4.92 3.69 1.33
N VAL A 58 3.92 2.86 1.03
CA VAL A 58 4.01 1.39 1.18
C VAL A 58 3.50 0.73 -0.10
N MET A 59 4.36 -0.03 -0.78
CA MET A 59 4.06 -0.68 -2.06
C MET A 59 4.27 -2.18 -1.95
N SER A 60 3.43 -2.98 -2.62
CA SER A 60 3.56 -4.44 -2.55
C SER A 60 3.23 -5.16 -3.85
N ARG A 61 3.84 -6.34 -4.06
CA ARG A 61 3.84 -7.06 -5.35
C ARG A 61 2.55 -7.77 -5.72
N GLY A 62 1.77 -8.30 -4.77
CA GLY A 62 0.55 -9.02 -5.12
C GLY A 62 -0.09 -9.82 -3.99
N ALA A 63 -1.01 -10.73 -4.33
CA ALA A 63 -1.76 -11.50 -3.33
C ALA A 63 -0.86 -12.29 -2.36
N GLY A 64 0.23 -12.89 -2.86
CA GLY A 64 1.19 -13.62 -2.03
C GLY A 64 1.97 -12.76 -1.02
N THR A 65 1.84 -11.43 -1.10
CA THR A 65 2.49 -10.47 -0.18
C THR A 65 1.45 -9.66 0.59
N ALA A 66 0.16 -10.00 0.50
CA ALA A 66 -0.92 -9.23 1.09
C ALA A 66 -0.89 -9.23 2.62
N ILE A 67 -0.51 -10.34 3.26
CA ILE A 67 -0.37 -10.42 4.72
C ILE A 67 0.77 -9.52 5.19
N GLU A 68 1.97 -9.69 4.62
CA GLU A 68 3.13 -8.84 4.93
C GLU A 68 2.82 -7.35 4.72
N TYR A 69 2.16 -7.02 3.62
CA TYR A 69 1.71 -5.67 3.31
C TYR A 69 0.75 -5.12 4.36
N ALA A 70 -0.23 -5.92 4.79
CA ALA A 70 -1.18 -5.51 5.83
C ALA A 70 -0.48 -5.27 7.17
N LEU A 71 0.48 -6.12 7.56
CA LEU A 71 1.24 -5.95 8.80
C LEU A 71 2.08 -4.67 8.79
N VAL A 72 2.71 -4.34 7.67
CA VAL A 72 3.43 -3.06 7.52
C VAL A 72 2.49 -1.86 7.68
N LEU A 73 1.28 -1.92 7.11
CA LEU A 73 0.29 -0.86 7.29
C LEU A 73 -0.18 -0.75 8.75
N VAL A 74 -0.38 -1.88 9.44
CA VAL A 74 -0.70 -1.89 10.87
C VAL A 74 0.40 -1.23 11.67
N GLU A 75 1.67 -1.55 11.40
CA GLU A 75 2.81 -0.92 12.07
C GLU A 75 2.83 0.59 11.86
N LYS A 76 2.67 1.06 10.61
CA LYS A 76 2.68 2.50 10.28
C LYS A 76 1.55 3.28 10.93
N LEU A 77 0.37 2.66 11.04
CA LEU A 77 -0.84 3.32 11.54
C LEU A 77 -0.97 3.24 13.07
N TYR A 78 -0.54 2.13 13.67
CA TYR A 78 -0.85 1.80 15.06
C TYR A 78 0.37 1.39 15.90
N GLY A 79 1.56 1.26 15.30
CA GLY A 79 2.79 0.87 15.97
C GLY A 79 2.98 -0.64 16.10
N LYS A 80 4.18 -1.02 16.53
CA LYS A 80 4.65 -2.42 16.60
C LYS A 80 3.84 -3.31 17.55
N GLU A 81 3.42 -2.78 18.69
CA GLU A 81 2.59 -3.53 19.65
C GLU A 81 1.31 -4.05 18.97
N LYS A 82 0.69 -3.24 18.09
CA LYS A 82 -0.50 -3.66 17.37
C LYS A 82 -0.22 -4.75 16.34
N VAL A 83 1.00 -4.80 15.79
CA VAL A 83 1.42 -5.88 14.89
C VAL A 83 1.44 -7.20 15.66
N ASP A 84 2.00 -7.22 16.86
CA ASP A 84 2.09 -8.44 17.68
C ASP A 84 0.69 -9.00 18.02
N GLU A 85 -0.26 -8.11 18.35
CA GLU A 85 -1.66 -8.48 18.57
C GLU A 85 -2.33 -9.08 17.32
N VAL A 86 -2.03 -8.54 16.13
CA VAL A 86 -2.60 -9.01 14.86
C VAL A 86 -1.94 -10.31 14.38
N VAL A 87 -0.64 -10.49 14.64
CA VAL A 87 0.12 -11.69 14.26
C VAL A 87 -0.26 -12.88 15.14
N GLY A 88 -0.57 -12.67 16.43
CA GLY A 88 -0.94 -13.74 17.36
C GLY A 88 -1.96 -14.75 16.78
N PRO A 89 -3.11 -14.29 16.24
CA PRO A 89 -4.10 -15.14 15.58
C PRO A 89 -3.66 -15.76 14.24
N LEU A 90 -2.66 -15.20 13.56
CA LEU A 90 -2.20 -15.67 12.24
C LEU A 90 -1.19 -16.82 12.32
N ASN A 91 -0.62 -17.10 13.50
CA ASN A 91 0.39 -18.16 13.70
C ASN A 91 -0.12 -19.61 13.46
N GLY A 92 -1.34 -19.77 12.96
CA GLY A 92 -1.93 -21.06 12.54
C GLY A 92 -2.39 -21.11 11.07
N LEU A 93 -2.08 -20.08 10.27
CA LEU A 93 -2.25 -20.06 8.80
C LEU A 93 -0.98 -20.57 8.10
#